data_AF-A0A2G8LET6-F1
#
_entry.id   AF-A0A2G8LET6-F1
#
_cell.length_a   1.000
_cell.length_b   1.000
_cell.length_c   1.000
_cell.angle_alpha   90.00
_cell.angle_beta   90.00
_cell.angle_gamma   90.00
#
_symmetry.space_group_name_H-M   'P 1'
#
loop_
_entity.id
_entity.type
_entity.pdbx_description
1 polymer ?
#
loop_
_entity_poly.entity_id
_entity_poly.type
_entity_poly.pdbx_seq_one_letter_code
_entity_poly.pdbx_strand_id
1 'polypeptide(L)'
;DDDDDDEGVESHDEGLGSENEEEHHDYNEDDEDDLADDASDISEEIAPLSLSLDPSNQAGGSQVRSRRSEYDDFTPNPEKLLFIGRELQKLNNIIHDMKPTGDPSSSSRNKTRREKNKLASRACRLKKKAQHEANKLKIKALKDEHACLSEAVEQVKQALKSYHENPGFVDASHLSSRLEQMINRALEKSPVAGQTDSFVNLILDRTAHGEPTGLKLVLDIKQEESLTQTVAFTDI
;
A
#
# COMPACT_ATOMS: atom_id res chain seq x y z
N ASP A 1 85.21 -56.71 -18.96
CA ASP A 1 86.53 -56.13 -19.22
C ASP A 1 86.39 -54.64 -19.33
N ASP A 2 87.07 -53.96 -18.40
CA ASP A 2 87.48 -52.55 -18.36
C ASP A 2 86.52 -51.52 -17.71
N ASP A 3 86.49 -51.59 -16.37
CA ASP A 3 87.02 -50.63 -15.37
C ASP A 3 87.36 -49.14 -15.69
N ASP A 4 87.34 -48.36 -14.59
CA ASP A 4 87.99 -47.07 -14.23
C ASP A 4 87.25 -45.75 -14.59
N ASP A 5 86.67 -45.01 -13.63
CA ASP A 5 87.26 -44.16 -12.55
C ASP A 5 87.72 -42.77 -13.05
N ASP A 6 87.13 -41.68 -12.55
CA ASP A 6 87.83 -40.64 -11.75
C ASP A 6 86.89 -39.47 -11.35
N GLU A 7 87.23 -38.93 -10.18
CA GLU A 7 86.54 -38.07 -9.23
C GLU A 7 86.46 -36.57 -9.59
N GLY A 8 85.58 -35.87 -8.88
CA GLY A 8 85.45 -34.41 -8.96
C GLY A 8 84.45 -33.84 -7.96
N VAL A 9 84.68 -34.09 -6.67
CA VAL A 9 84.01 -33.45 -5.53
C VAL A 9 84.22 -31.93 -5.50
N GLU A 10 83.16 -31.14 -5.33
CA GLU A 10 83.26 -29.92 -4.53
C GLU A 10 81.90 -29.53 -3.89
N SER A 11 81.98 -29.34 -2.58
CA SER A 11 80.91 -29.09 -1.61
C SER A 11 80.69 -27.60 -1.36
N HIS A 12 79.42 -27.16 -1.23
CA HIS A 12 78.98 -26.03 -0.40
C HIS A 12 77.46 -26.21 -0.18
N ASP A 13 77.02 -26.68 0.98
CA ASP A 13 76.87 -25.97 2.27
C ASP A 13 75.57 -25.15 2.36
N GLU A 14 74.95 -25.34 3.52
CA GLU A 14 73.60 -25.12 4.01
C GLU A 14 73.08 -23.68 3.88
N GLY A 15 71.77 -23.54 3.66
CA GLY A 15 71.11 -22.23 3.73
C GLY A 15 69.59 -22.30 3.64
N LEU A 16 68.96 -22.81 4.71
CA LEU A 16 67.52 -22.70 4.93
C LEU A 16 67.12 -21.22 4.99
N GLY A 17 66.23 -20.80 4.09
CA GLY A 17 65.64 -19.46 4.07
C GLY A 17 64.27 -19.49 3.43
N SER A 18 63.26 -19.78 4.24
CA SER A 18 61.84 -19.66 3.91
C SER A 18 61.52 -18.19 3.62
N GLU A 19 61.52 -17.78 2.36
CA GLU A 19 60.95 -16.50 1.95
C GLU A 19 59.42 -16.64 1.92
N ASN A 20 58.86 -16.48 3.12
CA ASN A 20 57.46 -16.16 3.34
C ASN A 20 57.25 -14.75 2.79
N GLU A 21 56.76 -14.64 1.56
CA GLU A 21 56.26 -13.37 1.03
C GLU A 21 55.01 -12.99 1.85
N GLU A 22 55.24 -12.20 2.90
CA GLU A 22 54.18 -11.54 3.67
C GLU A 22 53.46 -10.55 2.75
N GLU A 23 52.35 -11.00 2.14
CA GLU A 23 51.34 -10.11 1.59
C GLU A 23 50.80 -9.25 2.73
N HIS A 24 51.28 -8.00 2.77
CA HIS A 24 50.79 -6.94 3.64
C HIS A 24 49.37 -6.56 3.22
N HIS A 25 48.38 -7.32 3.70
CA HIS A 25 46.98 -6.94 3.65
C HIS A 25 46.75 -5.77 4.62
N ASP A 26 46.64 -4.57 4.07
CA ASP A 26 46.22 -3.37 4.81
C ASP A 26 44.74 -3.52 5.19
N TYR A 27 44.50 -4.02 6.40
CA TYR A 27 43.18 -4.07 7.03
C TYR A 27 42.74 -2.62 7.29
N ASN A 28 41.91 -2.07 6.41
CA ASN A 28 41.07 -0.93 6.81
C ASN A 28 39.99 -1.49 7.74
N GLU A 29 40.25 -1.36 9.03
CA GLU A 29 39.42 -1.71 10.17
C GLU A 29 38.30 -0.67 10.30
N ASP A 30 37.23 -0.81 9.51
CA ASP A 30 35.98 -0.03 9.64
C ASP A 30 34.75 -0.76 9.04
N ASP A 31 34.81 -2.10 8.86
CA ASP A 31 33.68 -2.93 8.42
C ASP A 31 33.06 -3.68 9.61
N GLU A 32 32.59 -2.94 10.62
CA GLU A 32 31.63 -3.45 11.61
C GLU A 32 30.31 -2.69 11.48
N ASP A 33 29.45 -3.19 10.58
CA ASP A 33 28.00 -3.04 10.70
C ASP A 33 27.37 -4.31 10.09
N ASP A 34 27.17 -5.27 10.98
CA ASP A 34 26.63 -6.60 10.72
C ASP A 34 25.32 -6.57 9.91
N LEU A 35 25.37 -7.38 8.84
CA LEU A 35 24.26 -7.80 8.02
C LEU A 35 23.32 -8.71 8.84
N ALA A 36 22.32 -8.14 9.49
CA ALA A 36 21.15 -8.91 9.93
C ALA A 36 20.14 -9.04 8.77
N ASP A 37 20.41 -9.99 7.87
CA ASP A 37 19.43 -10.55 6.94
C ASP A 37 18.87 -11.85 7.56
N ASP A 38 17.97 -11.72 8.54
CA ASP A 38 17.16 -12.85 9.01
C ASP A 38 15.88 -12.92 8.17
N ALA A 39 16.05 -13.47 6.98
CA ALA A 39 14.97 -13.99 6.17
C ALA A 39 14.73 -15.46 6.56
N SER A 40 14.10 -15.71 7.70
CA SER A 40 13.50 -17.01 7.98
C SER A 40 12.22 -16.92 8.81
N ASP A 41 11.15 -17.47 8.21
CA ASP A 41 9.91 -17.97 8.83
C ASP A 41 8.83 -16.97 9.30
N ILE A 42 7.92 -16.64 8.37
CA ILE A 42 6.52 -16.34 8.69
C ILE A 42 5.65 -17.36 7.97
N SER A 43 5.73 -18.61 8.43
CA SER A 43 4.70 -19.61 8.18
C SER A 43 3.35 -19.11 8.71
N GLU A 44 2.32 -19.23 7.87
CA GLU A 44 0.92 -19.06 8.22
C GLU A 44 0.55 -20.02 9.38
N GLU A 45 0.27 -19.47 10.56
CA GLU A 45 -0.61 -20.15 11.52
C GLU A 45 -1.63 -19.16 12.06
N ILE A 46 -2.87 -19.29 11.58
CA ILE A 46 -4.03 -18.61 12.13
C ILE A 46 -4.39 -19.35 13.42
N ALA A 47 -3.88 -18.90 14.56
CA ALA A 47 -4.35 -19.37 15.85
C ALA A 47 -5.79 -18.84 16.11
N PRO A 48 -6.75 -19.68 16.50
CA PRO A 48 -8.12 -19.25 16.75
C PRO A 48 -8.19 -18.39 18.03
N LEU A 49 -8.83 -17.23 17.91
CA LEU A 49 -9.16 -16.36 19.03
C LEU A 49 -10.11 -17.10 20.00
N SER A 50 -9.58 -17.52 21.15
CA SER A 50 -10.37 -17.98 22.28
C SER A 50 -10.95 -16.78 23.02
N LEU A 51 -12.28 -16.61 22.90
CA LEU A 51 -13.08 -15.72 23.74
C LEU A 51 -13.21 -16.32 25.14
N SER A 52 -12.38 -15.86 26.07
CA SER A 52 -12.60 -16.09 27.50
C SER A 52 -12.90 -14.74 28.17
N LEU A 53 -14.19 -14.51 28.40
CA LEU A 53 -14.70 -13.48 29.31
C LEU A 53 -14.48 -13.95 30.74
N ASP A 54 -13.63 -13.27 31.50
CA ASP A 54 -13.66 -13.32 32.96
C ASP A 54 -13.61 -11.89 33.54
N PRO A 55 -14.69 -11.39 34.18
CA PRO A 55 -14.78 -10.03 34.65
C PRO A 55 -14.51 -9.97 36.16
N SER A 56 -13.25 -10.11 36.59
CA SER A 56 -12.87 -9.84 37.98
C SER A 56 -11.37 -9.62 38.12
N ASN A 57 -10.91 -8.38 37.92
CA ASN A 57 -9.77 -7.78 38.64
C ASN A 57 -9.59 -6.31 38.23
N GLN A 58 -10.31 -5.41 38.91
CA GLN A 58 -9.97 -3.99 38.95
C GLN A 58 -8.90 -3.77 40.02
N ALA A 59 -7.64 -3.65 39.58
CA ALA A 59 -6.60 -2.99 40.35
C ALA A 59 -5.46 -2.51 39.44
N GLY A 60 -5.33 -1.20 39.29
CA GLY A 60 -4.04 -0.52 39.13
C GLY A 60 -3.22 -0.79 37.87
N GLY A 61 -3.82 -0.69 36.68
CA GLY A 61 -3.05 -0.61 35.44
C GLY A 61 -2.93 0.84 34.97
N SER A 62 -1.74 1.43 35.04
CA SER A 62 -1.42 2.70 34.38
C SER A 62 -1.98 2.68 32.96
N GLN A 63 -2.94 3.55 32.68
CA GLN A 63 -3.39 3.80 31.32
C GLN A 63 -2.22 4.43 30.56
N VAL A 64 -1.35 3.59 30.01
CA VAL A 64 -0.51 3.95 28.89
C VAL A 64 -1.50 4.23 27.77
N ARG A 65 -1.92 5.50 27.68
CA ARG A 65 -2.57 6.04 26.50
C ARG A 65 -1.61 5.77 25.36
N SER A 66 -1.88 4.69 24.63
CA SER A 66 -1.19 4.41 23.37
C SER A 66 -1.27 5.70 22.56
N ARG A 67 -0.10 6.31 22.31
CA ARG A 67 -0.03 7.50 21.48
C ARG A 67 -0.56 7.06 20.13
N ARG A 68 -1.77 7.50 19.78
CA ARG A 68 -2.38 7.22 18.47
C ARG A 68 -1.33 7.51 17.42
N SER A 69 -0.88 6.45 16.74
CA SER A 69 0.10 6.58 15.69
C SER A 69 -0.60 7.07 14.43
N GLU A 70 0.10 7.69 13.49
CA GLU A 70 -0.50 8.07 12.18
C GLU A 70 -1.11 6.86 11.44
N TYR A 71 -0.74 5.63 11.81
CA TYR A 71 -1.31 4.39 11.29
C TYR A 71 -2.74 4.11 11.77
N ASP A 72 -3.17 4.72 12.88
CA ASP A 72 -4.52 4.57 13.43
C ASP A 72 -5.53 5.58 12.86
N ASP A 73 -5.06 6.55 12.07
CA ASP A 73 -5.90 7.55 11.43
C ASP A 73 -6.43 7.04 10.08
N PHE A 74 -7.68 6.59 10.07
CA PHE A 74 -8.39 6.16 8.87
C PHE A 74 -9.04 7.30 8.08
N THR A 75 -8.76 8.55 8.41
CA THR A 75 -9.32 9.71 7.70
C THR A 75 -8.71 9.78 6.30
N PRO A 76 -9.51 9.66 5.22
CA PRO A 76 -8.99 9.73 3.86
C PRO A 76 -8.55 11.16 3.50
N ASN A 77 -7.38 11.28 2.84
CA ASN A 77 -6.88 12.55 2.33
C ASN A 77 -6.47 12.43 0.85
N PRO A 78 -7.35 12.83 -0.10
CA PRO A 78 -7.06 12.70 -1.52
C PRO A 78 -5.99 13.68 -2.03
N GLU A 79 -5.84 14.85 -1.41
CA GLU A 79 -4.78 15.82 -1.76
C GLU A 79 -3.41 15.27 -1.41
N LYS A 80 -3.28 14.63 -0.24
CA LYS A 80 -2.06 13.95 0.18
C LYS A 80 -1.71 12.82 -0.77
N LEU A 81 -2.69 12.01 -1.19
CA LEU A 81 -2.47 10.95 -2.17
C LEU A 81 -2.00 11.53 -3.53
N LEU A 82 -2.63 12.61 -4.00
CA LEU A 82 -2.24 13.30 -5.24
C LEU A 82 -0.81 13.84 -5.16
N PHE A 83 -0.44 14.46 -4.03
CA PHE A 83 0.91 14.97 -3.80
C PHE A 83 1.96 13.85 -3.83
N ILE A 84 1.69 12.74 -3.12
CA ILE A 84 2.59 11.57 -3.12
C ILE A 84 2.72 10.99 -4.55
N GLY A 85 1.62 10.92 -5.30
CA GLY A 85 1.62 10.48 -6.70
C GLY A 85 2.52 11.33 -7.60
N ARG A 86 2.42 12.66 -7.51
CA ARG A 86 3.28 13.59 -8.25
C ARG A 86 4.76 13.43 -7.89
N GLU A 87 5.04 13.23 -6.60
CA GLU A 87 6.41 13.04 -6.12
C GLU A 87 7.00 11.70 -6.59
N LEU A 88 6.20 10.64 -6.62
CA LEU A 88 6.59 9.35 -7.20
C LEU A 88 6.95 9.47 -8.68
N GLN A 89 6.14 10.20 -9.46
CA GLN A 89 6.44 10.44 -10.87
C GLN A 89 7.78 11.15 -11.07
N LYS A 90 8.07 12.18 -10.27
CA LYS A 90 9.37 12.87 -10.32
C LYS A 90 10.54 11.94 -10.02
N LEU A 91 10.43 11.12 -8.96
CA LEU A 91 11.49 10.18 -8.61
C LEU A 91 11.71 9.13 -9.70
N ASN A 92 10.63 8.59 -10.27
CA ASN A 92 10.72 7.61 -11.36
C ASN A 92 11.39 8.22 -12.60
N ASN A 93 11.09 9.46 -12.94
CA ASN A 93 11.75 10.17 -14.04
C ASN A 93 13.26 10.33 -13.77
N ILE A 94 13.64 10.82 -12.58
CA ILE A 94 15.07 10.99 -12.22
C ILE A 94 15.80 9.64 -12.23
N ILE A 95 15.20 8.58 -11.69
CA ILE A 95 15.78 7.23 -11.67
C ILE A 95 15.98 6.69 -13.09
N HIS A 96 15.02 6.95 -14.00
CA HIS A 96 15.09 6.53 -15.38
C HIS A 96 16.16 7.31 -16.17
N ASP A 97 16.30 8.61 -15.89
CA ASP A 97 17.26 9.51 -16.55
C ASP A 97 18.71 9.24 -16.07
N MET A 98 18.87 8.73 -14.85
CA MET A 98 20.14 8.15 -14.36
C MET A 98 20.46 6.83 -15.08
N LYS A 99 20.80 6.93 -16.36
CA LYS A 99 21.44 5.85 -17.12
C LYS A 99 22.87 5.65 -16.62
N PRO A 100 23.40 4.41 -16.65
CA PRO A 100 24.79 4.16 -16.32
C PRO A 100 25.67 5.00 -17.26
N THR A 101 26.27 6.06 -16.73
CA THR A 101 27.29 6.83 -17.42
C THR A 101 28.42 5.86 -17.76
N GLY A 102 28.75 5.73 -19.04
CA GLY A 102 29.89 4.95 -19.54
C GLY A 102 31.25 5.55 -19.17
N ASP A 103 31.32 6.23 -18.03
CA ASP A 103 32.53 6.82 -17.47
C ASP A 103 33.40 5.71 -16.85
N PRO A 104 34.65 5.54 -17.29
CA PRO A 104 35.49 4.43 -16.88
C PRO A 104 35.88 4.44 -15.40
N SER A 105 35.80 5.58 -14.70
CA SER A 105 36.26 5.66 -13.30
C SER A 105 35.33 4.88 -12.34
N SER A 106 35.90 4.00 -11.51
CA SER A 106 35.15 3.20 -10.53
C SER A 106 34.48 4.08 -9.46
N SER A 107 35.10 5.21 -9.10
CA SER A 107 34.59 6.15 -8.11
C SER A 107 33.30 6.86 -8.58
N SER A 108 33.22 7.29 -9.85
CA SER A 108 32.00 7.92 -10.39
C SER A 108 30.86 6.93 -10.52
N ARG A 109 31.12 5.69 -10.97
CA ARG A 109 30.11 4.62 -10.99
C ARG A 109 29.55 4.29 -9.61
N ASN A 110 30.40 4.21 -8.59
CA ASN A 110 29.98 3.92 -7.21
C ASN A 110 29.08 5.03 -6.63
N LYS A 111 29.38 6.30 -6.92
CA LYS A 111 28.55 7.45 -6.52
C LYS A 111 27.17 7.40 -7.19
N THR A 112 27.10 7.20 -8.51
CA THR A 112 25.84 7.07 -9.25
C THR A 112 24.99 5.91 -8.74
N ARG A 113 25.59 4.76 -8.43
CA ARG A 113 24.89 3.60 -7.86
C ARG A 113 24.28 3.94 -6.49
N ARG A 114 25.04 4.60 -5.60
CA ARG A 114 24.59 4.99 -4.26
C ARG A 114 23.41 5.98 -4.34
N GLU A 115 23.47 6.95 -5.24
CA GLU A 115 22.39 7.92 -5.45
C GLU A 115 21.13 7.26 -6.04
N LYS A 116 21.28 6.38 -7.03
CA LYS A 116 20.16 5.60 -7.58
C LYS A 116 19.46 4.76 -6.52
N ASN A 117 20.21 4.06 -5.67
CA ASN A 117 19.64 3.28 -4.55
C ASN A 117 18.92 4.17 -3.53
N LYS A 118 19.45 5.36 -3.25
CA LYS A 118 18.78 6.33 -2.37
C LYS A 118 17.44 6.78 -2.93
N LEU A 119 17.36 7.12 -4.22
CA LEU A 119 16.10 7.51 -4.85
C LEU A 119 15.12 6.35 -4.96
N ALA A 120 15.58 5.15 -5.33
CA ALA A 120 14.76 3.95 -5.38
C ALA A 120 14.15 3.62 -4.00
N SER A 121 14.96 3.68 -2.94
CA SER A 121 14.48 3.46 -1.57
C SER A 121 13.40 4.47 -1.17
N ARG A 122 13.57 5.75 -1.55
CA ARG A 122 12.56 6.79 -1.32
C ARG A 122 11.28 6.51 -2.10
N ALA A 123 11.38 6.12 -3.38
CA ALA A 123 10.24 5.76 -4.21
C ALA A 123 9.45 4.58 -3.61
N CYS A 124 10.13 3.54 -3.14
CA CYS A 124 9.49 2.41 -2.47
C CYS A 124 8.72 2.83 -1.21
N ARG A 125 9.31 3.69 -0.37
CA ARG A 125 8.62 4.22 0.83
C ARG A 125 7.38 5.05 0.45
N LEU A 126 7.49 5.90 -0.58
CA LEU A 126 6.36 6.69 -1.06
C LEU A 126 5.27 5.83 -1.68
N LYS A 127 5.62 4.75 -2.39
CA LYS A 127 4.65 3.77 -2.92
C LYS A 127 3.83 3.14 -1.80
N LYS A 128 4.49 2.71 -0.71
CA LYS A 128 3.79 2.18 0.48
C LYS A 128 2.87 3.23 1.11
N LYS A 129 3.32 4.49 1.21
CA LYS A 129 2.48 5.60 1.71
C LYS A 129 1.29 5.88 0.80
N ALA A 130 1.47 5.92 -0.52
CA ALA A 130 0.39 6.09 -1.49
C ALA A 130 -0.64 4.98 -1.38
N GLN A 131 -0.19 3.73 -1.28
CA GLN A 131 -1.08 2.59 -1.10
C GLN A 131 -1.89 2.70 0.20
N HIS A 132 -1.26 3.12 1.29
CA HIS A 132 -1.96 3.32 2.55
C HIS A 132 -3.03 4.41 2.45
N GLU A 133 -2.70 5.58 1.88
CA GLU A 133 -3.68 6.67 1.68
C GLU A 133 -4.80 6.28 0.71
N ALA A 134 -4.50 5.55 -0.37
CA ALA A 134 -5.51 4.99 -1.27
C ALA A 134 -6.44 4.01 -0.53
N ASN A 135 -5.90 3.14 0.33
CA ASN A 135 -6.71 2.22 1.12
C ASN A 135 -7.65 2.95 2.10
N LYS A 136 -7.26 4.10 2.66
CA LYS A 136 -8.17 4.93 3.47
C LYS A 136 -9.39 5.39 2.65
N LEU A 137 -9.16 5.84 1.41
CA LEU A 137 -10.25 6.22 0.48
C LEU A 137 -11.17 5.02 0.22
N LYS A 138 -10.59 3.86 -0.12
CA LYS A 138 -11.36 2.63 -0.40
C LYS A 138 -12.20 2.20 0.80
N ILE A 139 -11.63 2.16 2.00
CA ILE A 139 -12.33 1.77 3.22
C ILE A 139 -13.48 2.74 3.50
N LYS A 140 -13.27 4.06 3.38
CA LYS A 140 -14.34 5.03 3.61
C LYS A 140 -15.50 4.82 2.63
N ALA A 141 -15.18 4.67 1.35
CA ALA A 141 -16.17 4.51 0.29
C ALA A 141 -16.97 3.21 0.43
N LEU A 142 -16.31 2.09 0.73
CA LEU A 142 -16.97 0.81 0.97
C LEU A 142 -17.85 0.85 2.23
N LYS A 143 -17.42 1.56 3.28
CA LYS A 143 -18.25 1.77 4.48
C LYS A 143 -19.51 2.57 4.16
N ASP A 144 -19.39 3.61 3.34
CA ASP A 144 -20.53 4.44 2.95
C ASP A 144 -21.51 3.68 2.05
N GLU A 145 -20.99 2.92 1.08
CA GLU A 145 -21.78 2.03 0.23
C GLU A 145 -22.52 0.98 1.09
N HIS A 146 -21.81 0.30 1.99
CA HIS A 146 -22.40 -0.67 2.90
C HIS A 146 -23.49 -0.05 3.78
N ALA A 147 -23.26 1.14 4.35
CA ALA A 147 -24.25 1.84 5.16
C ALA A 147 -25.51 2.17 4.34
N CYS A 148 -25.35 2.66 3.11
CA CYS A 148 -26.48 2.96 2.23
C CYS A 148 -27.29 1.70 1.86
N LEU A 149 -26.60 0.62 1.49
CA LEU A 149 -27.26 -0.65 1.16
C LEU A 149 -27.98 -1.24 2.38
N SER A 150 -27.35 -1.16 3.56
CA SER A 150 -27.96 -1.62 4.82
C SER A 150 -29.22 -0.84 5.16
N GLU A 151 -29.21 0.49 4.97
CA GLU A 151 -30.38 1.34 5.15
C GLU A 151 -31.50 0.96 4.18
N ALA A 152 -31.18 0.77 2.90
CA ALA A 152 -32.16 0.36 1.90
C ALA A 152 -32.79 -1.01 2.24
N VAL A 153 -31.99 -1.98 2.67
CA VAL A 153 -32.47 -3.29 3.13
C VAL A 153 -33.41 -3.13 4.32
N GLU A 154 -33.06 -2.29 5.28
CA GLU A 154 -33.89 -2.04 6.46
C GLU A 154 -35.22 -1.37 6.10
N GLN A 155 -35.20 -0.38 5.20
CA GLN A 155 -36.42 0.25 4.71
C GLN A 155 -37.31 -0.76 3.95
N VAL A 156 -36.73 -1.65 3.12
CA VAL A 156 -37.47 -2.71 2.42
C VAL A 156 -38.14 -3.67 3.42
N LYS A 157 -37.40 -4.10 4.46
CA LYS A 157 -37.95 -4.94 5.53
C LYS A 157 -39.12 -4.26 6.25
N GLN A 158 -38.99 -2.98 6.56
CA GLN A 158 -40.04 -2.20 7.23
C GLN A 158 -41.30 -2.06 6.35
N ALA A 159 -41.12 -1.83 5.05
CA ALA A 159 -42.24 -1.76 4.10
C ALA A 159 -43.00 -3.10 4.02
N LEU A 160 -42.27 -4.22 3.94
CA LEU A 160 -42.85 -5.57 3.92
C LEU A 160 -43.56 -5.91 5.24
N LYS A 161 -42.94 -5.58 6.38
CA LYS A 161 -43.55 -5.78 7.70
C LYS A 161 -44.85 -4.98 7.84
N SER A 162 -44.84 -3.71 7.42
CA SER A 162 -46.03 -2.83 7.45
C SER A 162 -47.17 -3.37 6.58
N TYR A 163 -46.84 -3.93 5.41
CA TYR A 163 -47.80 -4.60 4.53
C TYR A 163 -48.39 -5.85 5.17
N HIS A 164 -47.55 -6.68 5.81
CA HIS A 164 -47.98 -7.89 6.48
C HIS A 164 -48.88 -7.61 7.70
N GLU A 165 -48.58 -6.57 8.47
CA GLU A 165 -49.35 -6.17 9.65
C GLU A 165 -50.68 -5.48 9.29
N ASN A 166 -50.81 -4.91 8.08
CA ASN A 166 -52.02 -4.22 7.62
C ASN A 166 -52.56 -4.80 6.29
N PRO A 167 -52.98 -6.08 6.27
CA PRO A 167 -53.49 -6.70 5.05
C PRO A 167 -54.80 -6.01 4.63
N GLY A 168 -54.77 -5.33 3.47
CA GLY A 168 -55.94 -4.70 2.86
C GLY A 168 -55.88 -3.17 2.71
N PHE A 169 -54.88 -2.49 3.28
CA PHE A 169 -54.73 -1.03 3.12
C PHE A 169 -53.84 -0.62 1.94
N VAL A 170 -52.95 -1.51 1.49
CA VAL A 170 -51.94 -1.22 0.47
C VAL A 170 -52.10 -2.18 -0.70
N ASP A 171 -52.19 -1.66 -1.92
CA ASP A 171 -52.20 -2.46 -3.14
C ASP A 171 -50.81 -3.11 -3.36
N ALA A 172 -50.80 -4.41 -3.66
CA ALA A 172 -49.58 -5.18 -3.91
C ALA A 172 -48.78 -4.62 -5.08
N SER A 173 -49.45 -4.05 -6.10
CA SER A 173 -48.78 -3.41 -7.23
C SER A 173 -48.00 -2.16 -6.79
N HIS A 174 -48.61 -1.31 -5.96
CA HIS A 174 -47.97 -0.11 -5.44
C HIS A 174 -46.79 -0.43 -4.50
N LEU A 175 -46.90 -1.51 -3.71
CA LEU A 175 -45.79 -2.00 -2.89
C LEU A 175 -44.61 -2.44 -3.76
N SER A 176 -44.84 -3.23 -4.83
CA SER A 176 -43.78 -3.69 -5.73
C SER A 176 -43.02 -2.52 -6.35
N SER A 177 -43.74 -1.53 -6.90
CA SER A 177 -43.10 -0.34 -7.49
C SER A 177 -42.32 0.47 -6.46
N ARG A 178 -42.82 0.60 -5.23
CA ARG A 178 -42.10 1.28 -4.15
C ARG A 178 -40.81 0.54 -3.77
N LEU A 179 -40.86 -0.79 -3.66
CA LEU A 179 -39.68 -1.60 -3.34
C LEU A 179 -38.62 -1.51 -4.45
N GLU A 180 -39.04 -1.60 -5.71
CA GLU A 180 -38.15 -1.41 -6.87
C GLU A 180 -37.49 -0.03 -6.87
N GLN A 181 -38.23 1.03 -6.60
CA GLN A 181 -37.67 2.38 -6.48
C GLN A 181 -36.61 2.48 -5.36
N MET A 182 -36.86 1.84 -4.22
CA MET A 182 -35.92 1.83 -3.09
C MET A 182 -34.64 1.07 -3.42
N ILE A 183 -34.76 -0.07 -4.10
CA ILE A 183 -33.63 -0.88 -4.56
C ILE A 183 -32.83 -0.13 -5.62
N ASN A 184 -33.49 0.42 -6.64
CA ASN A 184 -32.83 1.14 -7.72
C ASN A 184 -32.09 2.38 -7.20
N ARG A 185 -32.71 3.15 -6.31
CA ARG A 185 -32.04 4.30 -5.67
C ARG A 185 -30.79 3.92 -4.89
N ALA A 186 -30.79 2.75 -4.25
CA ALA A 186 -29.63 2.25 -3.52
C ALA A 186 -28.51 1.79 -4.45
N LEU A 187 -28.85 1.17 -5.58
CA LEU A 187 -27.91 0.67 -6.58
C LEU A 187 -27.40 1.75 -7.56
N GLU A 188 -28.16 2.83 -7.75
CA GLU A 188 -27.77 3.94 -8.62
C GLU A 188 -26.53 4.66 -8.10
N LYS A 189 -26.37 4.77 -6.77
CA LYS A 189 -25.13 5.24 -6.15
C LYS A 189 -23.99 4.36 -6.65
N SER A 190 -23.01 4.97 -7.33
CA SER A 190 -21.96 4.24 -8.04
C SER A 190 -21.36 3.13 -7.16
N PRO A 191 -21.45 1.85 -7.56
CA PRO A 191 -20.90 0.77 -6.75
C PRO A 191 -19.38 0.94 -6.65
N VAL A 192 -18.86 0.93 -5.43
CA VAL A 192 -17.42 1.07 -5.18
C VAL A 192 -16.79 -0.32 -5.04
N ALA A 193 -17.55 -1.27 -4.50
CA ALA A 193 -17.23 -2.69 -4.51
C ALA A 193 -16.90 -3.19 -5.93
N GLY A 194 -15.77 -3.87 -6.07
CA GLY A 194 -15.29 -4.38 -7.36
C GLY A 194 -14.67 -3.32 -8.29
N GLN A 195 -14.84 -2.02 -8.02
CA GLN A 195 -14.32 -0.92 -8.85
C GLN A 195 -13.50 0.10 -8.05
N THR A 196 -12.88 -0.35 -6.94
CA THR A 196 -12.21 0.55 -5.99
C THR A 196 -11.05 1.36 -6.58
N ASP A 197 -10.34 0.83 -7.58
CA ASP A 197 -9.24 1.56 -8.24
C ASP A 197 -9.78 2.68 -9.14
N SER A 198 -10.83 2.41 -9.91
CA SER A 198 -11.53 3.41 -10.72
C SER A 198 -12.08 4.53 -9.85
N PHE A 199 -12.62 4.19 -8.68
CA PHE A 199 -13.08 5.16 -7.68
C PHE A 199 -11.95 6.06 -7.17
N VAL A 200 -10.79 5.49 -6.82
CA VAL A 200 -9.63 6.27 -6.37
C VAL A 200 -9.14 7.21 -7.47
N ASN A 201 -9.06 6.73 -8.72
CA ASN A 201 -8.66 7.54 -9.86
C ASN A 201 -9.64 8.71 -10.11
N LEU A 202 -10.94 8.44 -10.08
CA LEU A 202 -11.98 9.46 -10.20
C LEU A 202 -11.83 10.56 -9.13
N ILE A 203 -11.57 10.17 -7.89
CA ILE A 203 -11.32 11.14 -6.81
C ILE A 203 -10.05 11.95 -7.07
N LEU A 204 -8.98 11.31 -7.50
CA LEU A 204 -7.71 11.99 -7.79
C LEU A 204 -7.85 12.99 -8.93
N ASP A 205 -8.58 12.65 -9.98
CA ASP A 205 -8.85 13.54 -11.10
C ASP A 205 -9.62 14.78 -10.63
N ARG A 206 -10.71 14.59 -9.88
CA ARG A 206 -11.49 15.72 -9.32
C ARG A 206 -10.67 16.58 -8.36
N THR A 207 -9.86 15.95 -7.52
CA THR A 207 -8.95 16.66 -6.61
C THR A 207 -7.90 17.45 -7.38
N ALA A 208 -7.41 16.93 -8.50
CA ALA A 208 -6.48 17.66 -9.37
C ALA A 208 -7.13 18.89 -10.03
N HIS A 209 -8.44 18.86 -10.26
CA HIS A 209 -9.23 20.01 -10.75
C HIS A 209 -9.62 21.02 -9.64
N GLY A 210 -9.22 20.80 -8.39
CA GLY A 210 -9.44 21.74 -7.30
C GLY A 210 -10.82 21.63 -6.63
N GLU A 211 -11.56 20.53 -6.85
CA GLU A 211 -12.81 20.29 -6.12
C GLU A 211 -12.50 19.91 -4.66
N PRO A 212 -12.87 20.73 -3.66
CA PRO A 212 -12.33 20.61 -2.29
C PRO A 212 -12.83 19.40 -1.49
N THR A 213 -13.61 18.50 -2.08
CA THR A 213 -14.11 17.31 -1.37
C THR A 213 -14.49 16.23 -2.37
N GLY A 214 -13.50 15.66 -3.08
CA GLY A 214 -13.72 14.53 -3.98
C GLY A 214 -14.46 13.34 -3.34
N LEU A 215 -14.46 13.25 -2.00
CA LEU A 215 -15.22 12.27 -1.21
C LEU A 215 -16.73 12.52 -1.12
N LYS A 216 -17.17 13.79 -1.09
CA LYS A 216 -18.59 14.12 -0.89
C LYS A 216 -19.38 14.04 -2.19
N LEU A 217 -18.72 14.38 -3.30
CA LEU A 217 -19.35 14.48 -4.62
C LEU A 217 -19.55 13.12 -5.33
N VAL A 218 -18.74 12.08 -5.08
CA VAL A 218 -18.95 10.79 -5.79
C VAL A 218 -20.27 10.11 -5.37
N LEU A 219 -20.74 10.35 -4.15
CA LEU A 219 -22.01 9.80 -3.66
C LEU A 219 -23.23 10.63 -4.09
N ASP A 220 -23.06 11.92 -4.39
CA ASP A 220 -24.15 12.84 -4.72
C ASP A 220 -24.30 13.10 -6.25
N ILE A 221 -23.28 12.84 -7.08
CA ILE A 221 -23.27 13.27 -8.50
C ILE A 221 -24.31 12.60 -9.40
N LYS A 222 -24.84 11.43 -9.04
CA LYS A 222 -25.95 10.86 -9.82
C LYS A 222 -27.32 11.45 -9.50
N GLN A 223 -27.46 12.25 -8.44
CA GLN A 223 -28.70 13.02 -8.24
C GLN A 223 -28.80 14.21 -9.19
N GLU A 224 -27.68 14.81 -9.61
CA GLU A 224 -27.73 15.98 -10.52
C GLU A 224 -27.90 15.60 -12.00
N GLU A 225 -27.38 14.45 -12.44
CA GLU A 225 -27.62 13.96 -13.82
C GLU A 225 -29.08 13.52 -14.04
N SER A 226 -29.81 13.11 -13.00
CA SER A 226 -31.25 12.81 -13.08
C SER A 226 -32.13 14.08 -13.14
N LEU A 227 -31.71 15.16 -12.47
CA LEU A 227 -32.45 16.43 -12.46
C LEU A 227 -32.28 17.22 -13.76
N THR A 228 -31.14 17.12 -14.43
CA THR A 228 -30.93 17.80 -15.73
C THR A 228 -31.68 17.15 -16.89
N GLN A 229 -32.09 15.88 -16.77
CA GLN A 229 -32.87 15.19 -17.80
C GLN A 229 -34.39 15.36 -17.67
N THR A 230 -34.89 15.82 -16.50
CA THR A 230 -36.33 16.06 -16.28
C THR A 230 -36.78 17.49 -16.61
N VAL A 231 -35.88 18.47 -16.63
CA VAL A 231 -36.21 19.86 -17.04
C VAL A 231 -36.22 20.06 -18.56
N ALA A 232 -35.72 19.10 -19.35
CA ALA A 232 -35.65 19.21 -20.81
C ALA A 232 -36.92 18.71 -21.56
N PHE A 233 -37.98 18.30 -20.85
CA PHE A 233 -39.19 17.74 -21.46
C PHE A 233 -40.49 18.51 -21.15
N THR A 234 -40.41 19.69 -20.53
CA THR A 234 -41.59 20.53 -20.22
C THR A 234 -41.69 21.82 -21.03
N ASP A 235 -40.80 22.05 -21.99
CA ASP A 235 -40.92 23.13 -22.98
C ASP A 235 -40.96 22.53 -24.39
N ILE A 236 -42.16 22.11 -24.83
CA ILE A 236 -42.71 22.11 -26.21
C ILE A 236 -44.22 21.87 -26.09
#